data_AF-A0A920MUH4-F1
#
_entry.id   AF-A0A920MUH4-F1
#
_cell.length_a   1.000
_cell.length_b   1.000
_cell.length_c   1.000
_cell.angle_alpha   90.00
_cell.angle_beta   90.00
_cell.angle_gamma   90.00
#
_symmetry.space_group_name_H-M   'P 1'
#
loop_
_entity.id
_entity.type
_entity.pdbx_description
1 polymer ?
#
loop_
_entity_poly.entity_id
_entity_poly.type
_entity_poly.pdbx_seq_one_letter_code
_entity_poly.pdbx_strand_id
1 'polypeptide(L)'
;MDKLFLWTSPELVAADHLLQVKEPFLNEQSFLIRFVLYFSLWNLISIFLYRMSVKHDSTGDHSLLKKMHFFSMSPLAVLFFVSLTFVGFDLLMSLDPHWYSTMFGVYIFSGSFLVFLAVLTFTLIRLQDQGYLNGIVSKEHYHDLGKYLFAFTVFYCYIAGAQFYFIWYSNLPEETIWYLHRWVGTWKVASVLLIFGKFMVPFFTLVFRASKRNTKVLKGMTLWIIAIHYLDIHWIVMPTIHHDNVHLGAYDLFTMLGFTLVFVGKV
;
A
#
# COMPACT_ATOMS: atom_id res chain seq x y z
N MET A 1 -8.70 -21.38 -7.15
CA MET A 1 -7.71 -20.44 -6.58
C MET A 1 -6.28 -20.82 -6.92
N ASP A 2 -6.09 -22.10 -7.21
CA ASP A 2 -4.95 -22.93 -7.54
C ASP A 2 -4.04 -22.40 -8.66
N LYS A 3 -4.57 -21.57 -9.57
CA LYS A 3 -3.74 -20.86 -10.56
C LYS A 3 -3.03 -19.61 -10.03
N LEU A 4 -3.51 -19.05 -8.92
CA LEU A 4 -2.98 -17.82 -8.32
C LEU A 4 -2.21 -18.14 -7.03
N PHE A 5 -2.77 -19.02 -6.20
CA PHE A 5 -2.19 -19.41 -4.91
C PHE A 5 -1.79 -20.89 -4.95
N LEU A 6 -0.48 -21.15 -5.02
CA LEU A 6 0.06 -22.52 -5.14
C LEU A 6 -0.34 -23.41 -3.96
N TRP A 7 -0.49 -22.83 -2.76
CA TRP A 7 -0.90 -23.51 -1.53
C TRP A 7 -2.36 -23.99 -1.52
N THR A 8 -3.16 -23.67 -2.55
CA THR A 8 -4.54 -24.21 -2.68
C THR A 8 -4.61 -25.52 -3.46
N SER A 9 -3.51 -25.94 -4.12
CA SER A 9 -3.46 -27.22 -4.82
C SER A 9 -3.12 -28.37 -3.86
N PRO A 10 -4.02 -29.36 -3.65
CA PRO A 10 -3.76 -30.48 -2.73
C PRO A 10 -2.55 -31.32 -3.14
N GLU A 11 -2.30 -31.45 -4.45
CA GLU A 11 -1.16 -32.21 -4.98
C GLU A 11 0.18 -31.54 -4.63
N LEU A 12 0.26 -30.21 -4.77
CA LEU A 12 1.47 -29.45 -4.43
C LEU A 12 1.72 -29.43 -2.92
N VAL A 13 0.67 -29.29 -2.11
CA VAL A 13 0.78 -29.34 -0.65
C VAL A 13 1.23 -30.73 -0.18
N ALA A 14 0.71 -31.81 -0.76
CA ALA A 14 1.12 -33.16 -0.41
C ALA A 14 2.59 -33.45 -0.77
N ALA A 15 3.11 -32.83 -1.84
CA ALA A 15 4.49 -33.01 -2.29
C ALA A 15 5.51 -32.16 -1.53
N ASP A 16 5.08 -31.06 -0.89
CA ASP A 16 5.98 -30.06 -0.31
C ASP A 16 5.84 -29.94 1.22
N HIS A 17 6.92 -30.30 1.93
CA HIS A 17 6.96 -30.23 3.39
C HIS A 17 6.75 -28.81 3.94
N LEU A 18 7.26 -27.78 3.26
CA LEU A 18 7.15 -26.41 3.72
C LEU A 18 5.71 -25.90 3.61
N LEU A 19 4.96 -26.34 2.59
CA LEU A 19 3.53 -26.06 2.48
C LEU A 19 2.71 -26.78 3.56
N GLN A 20 3.05 -28.03 3.90
CA GLN A 20 2.39 -28.78 4.98
C GLN A 20 2.56 -28.07 6.33
N VAL A 21 3.77 -27.59 6.63
CA VAL A 21 4.03 -26.84 7.87
C VAL A 21 3.23 -25.53 7.92
N LYS A 22 2.99 -24.90 6.76
CA LYS A 22 2.23 -23.64 6.65
C LYS A 22 0.73 -23.83 6.53
N GLU A 23 0.24 -25.06 6.30
CA GLU A 23 -1.18 -25.39 6.12
C GLU A 23 -2.12 -24.85 7.22
N PRO A 24 -1.75 -24.84 8.52
CA PRO A 24 -2.62 -24.26 9.56
C PRO A 24 -2.96 -22.78 9.32
N PHE A 25 -2.05 -22.05 8.67
CA PHE A 25 -2.24 -20.65 8.27
C PHE A 25 -2.75 -20.55 6.83
N LEU A 26 -2.09 -21.21 5.88
CA LEU A 26 -2.39 -21.20 4.45
C LEU A 26 -3.36 -22.33 4.08
N ASN A 27 -4.61 -22.21 4.53
CA ASN A 27 -5.71 -23.03 4.05
C ASN A 27 -6.91 -22.15 3.66
N GLU A 28 -7.76 -22.64 2.75
CA GLU A 28 -8.85 -21.85 2.19
C GLU A 28 -9.85 -21.36 3.25
N GLN A 29 -10.18 -22.20 4.24
CA GLN A 29 -11.15 -21.86 5.28
C GLN A 29 -10.62 -20.76 6.20
N SER A 30 -9.38 -20.91 6.68
CA SER A 30 -8.69 -19.95 7.54
C SER A 30 -8.42 -18.65 6.81
N PHE A 31 -8.05 -18.71 5.53
CA PHE A 31 -7.95 -17.55 4.65
C PHE A 31 -9.29 -16.79 4.61
N LEU A 32 -10.40 -17.44 4.25
CA LEU A 32 -11.71 -16.78 4.19
C LEU A 32 -12.15 -16.17 5.54
N ILE A 33 -11.95 -16.90 6.64
CA ILE A 33 -12.25 -16.41 8.00
C ILE A 33 -11.45 -15.13 8.29
N ARG A 34 -10.14 -15.13 8.00
CA ARG A 34 -9.28 -13.96 8.20
C ARG A 34 -9.76 -12.76 7.39
N PHE A 35 -10.15 -12.95 6.13
CA PHE A 35 -10.70 -11.85 5.32
C PHE A 35 -11.98 -11.27 5.89
N VAL A 36 -12.91 -12.13 6.34
CA VAL A 36 -14.12 -11.66 7.01
C VAL A 36 -13.78 -10.86 8.26
N LEU A 37 -12.79 -11.30 9.05
CA LEU A 37 -12.32 -10.56 10.23
C LEU A 37 -11.68 -9.22 9.86
N TYR A 38 -10.82 -9.16 8.84
CA TYR A 38 -10.19 -7.93 8.38
C TYR A 38 -11.21 -6.90 7.91
N PHE A 39 -12.13 -7.31 7.02
CA PHE A 39 -13.18 -6.41 6.56
C PHE A 39 -14.10 -5.99 7.68
N SER A 40 -14.48 -6.89 8.59
CA SER A 40 -15.32 -6.54 9.74
C SER A 40 -14.64 -5.49 10.62
N LEU A 41 -13.36 -5.71 10.96
CA LEU A 41 -12.56 -4.78 11.75
C LEU A 41 -12.48 -3.40 11.10
N TRP A 42 -12.12 -3.33 9.81
CA TRP A 42 -11.96 -2.06 9.10
C TRP A 42 -13.29 -1.32 8.92
N ASN A 43 -14.38 -2.04 8.64
CA ASN A 43 -15.71 -1.44 8.54
C ASN A 43 -16.18 -0.92 9.89
N LEU A 44 -15.97 -1.65 10.99
CA LEU A 44 -16.34 -1.17 12.33
C LEU A 44 -15.57 0.11 12.70
N ILE A 45 -14.26 0.15 12.45
CA ILE A 45 -13.43 1.34 12.67
C ILE A 45 -13.95 2.52 11.82
N SER A 46 -14.14 2.29 10.52
CA SER A 46 -14.58 3.31 9.57
C SER A 46 -15.97 3.87 9.91
N ILE A 47 -16.95 3.00 10.14
CA ILE A 47 -18.32 3.39 10.49
C ILE A 47 -18.36 4.14 11.81
N PHE A 48 -17.59 3.70 12.82
CA PHE A 48 -17.53 4.40 14.10
C PHE A 48 -16.98 5.82 13.93
N LEU A 49 -15.80 5.96 13.31
CA LEU A 49 -15.16 7.27 13.10
C LEU A 49 -16.04 8.19 12.24
N TYR A 50 -16.60 7.68 11.15
CA TYR A 50 -17.48 8.44 10.26
C TYR A 50 -18.74 8.92 10.99
N ARG A 51 -19.46 8.03 11.70
CA ARG A 51 -20.68 8.40 12.43
C ARG A 51 -20.41 9.41 13.54
N MET A 52 -19.29 9.28 14.26
CA MET A 52 -18.91 10.24 15.29
C MET A 52 -18.52 11.60 14.71
N SER A 53 -17.81 11.62 13.57
CA SER A 53 -17.46 12.86 12.84
C SER A 53 -18.71 13.60 12.37
N VAL A 54 -19.62 12.92 11.66
CA VAL A 54 -20.87 13.54 11.17
C VAL A 54 -21.77 14.01 12.32
N LYS A 55 -21.80 13.26 13.43
CA LYS A 55 -22.53 13.68 14.62
C LYS A 55 -21.91 14.92 15.27
N HIS A 56 -20.58 15.00 15.33
CA HIS A 56 -19.89 16.19 15.82
C HIS A 56 -20.24 17.43 14.99
N ASP A 57 -20.29 17.30 13.67
CA ASP A 57 -20.63 18.42 12.78
C ASP A 57 -22.08 18.90 12.95
N SER A 58 -23.01 18.00 13.29
CA SER A 58 -24.42 18.35 13.52
C SER A 58 -24.70 18.86 14.95
N THR A 59 -23.98 18.38 15.97
CA THR A 59 -24.26 18.75 17.38
C THR A 59 -23.28 19.74 17.99
N GLY A 60 -22.08 19.92 17.42
CA GLY A 60 -21.01 20.74 17.99
C GLY A 60 -20.44 20.23 19.31
N ASP A 61 -20.68 18.96 19.67
CA ASP A 61 -20.28 18.40 20.97
C ASP A 61 -18.82 17.93 20.96
N HIS A 62 -17.93 18.73 21.55
CA HIS A 62 -16.50 18.40 21.68
C HIS A 62 -16.18 17.12 22.46
N SER A 63 -17.13 16.56 23.23
CA SER A 63 -16.94 15.26 23.87
C SER A 63 -16.77 14.13 22.85
N LEU A 64 -17.36 14.28 21.65
CA LEU A 64 -17.24 13.34 20.54
C LEU A 64 -15.81 13.31 19.98
N LEU A 65 -15.12 14.46 19.92
CA LEU A 65 -13.71 14.52 19.53
C LEU A 65 -12.83 13.72 20.49
N LYS A 66 -13.07 13.86 21.80
CA LYS A 66 -12.36 13.09 22.82
C LYS A 66 -12.61 11.59 22.65
N LYS A 67 -13.86 11.18 22.40
CA LYS A 67 -14.19 9.77 22.16
C LYS A 67 -13.48 9.21 20.93
N MET A 68 -13.45 9.94 19.82
CA MET A 68 -12.71 9.53 18.62
C MET A 68 -11.21 9.42 18.91
N HIS A 69 -10.64 10.41 19.62
CA HIS A 69 -9.25 10.39 20.02
C HIS A 69 -8.89 9.18 20.89
N PHE A 70 -9.65 8.91 21.95
CA PHE A 70 -9.44 7.72 22.79
C PHE A 70 -9.63 6.41 22.03
N PHE A 71 -10.62 6.36 21.13
CA PHE A 71 -10.84 5.19 20.27
C PHE A 71 -9.66 4.95 19.33
N SER A 72 -9.14 5.99 18.68
CA SER A 72 -7.96 5.92 17.81
C SER A 72 -6.67 5.61 18.56
N MET A 73 -6.52 6.05 19.82
CA MET A 73 -5.35 5.73 20.66
C MET A 73 -5.46 4.39 21.39
N SER A 74 -6.62 3.73 21.32
CA SER A 74 -6.81 2.42 21.93
C SER A 74 -5.95 1.35 21.23
N PRO A 75 -5.82 0.13 21.80
CA PRO A 75 -5.15 -1.00 21.14
C PRO A 75 -5.69 -1.32 19.74
N LEU A 76 -6.84 -0.78 19.37
CA LEU A 76 -7.43 -0.91 18.04
C LEU A 76 -6.55 -0.36 16.92
N ALA A 77 -5.79 0.71 17.15
CA ALA A 77 -4.81 1.18 16.15
C ALA A 77 -3.72 0.13 15.89
N VAL A 78 -3.25 -0.53 16.96
CA VAL A 78 -2.30 -1.65 16.83
C VAL A 78 -2.94 -2.80 16.05
N LEU A 79 -4.19 -3.16 16.37
CA LEU A 79 -4.92 -4.19 15.62
C LEU A 79 -5.10 -3.83 14.15
N PHE A 80 -5.30 -2.56 13.82
CA PHE A 80 -5.35 -2.09 12.43
C PHE A 80 -4.02 -2.35 11.71
N PHE A 81 -2.89 -1.94 12.28
CA PHE A 81 -1.57 -2.19 11.65
C PHE A 81 -1.24 -3.68 11.53
N VAL A 82 -1.58 -4.46 12.56
CA VAL A 82 -1.41 -5.91 12.55
C VAL A 82 -2.28 -6.54 11.45
N SER A 83 -3.54 -6.15 11.34
CA SER A 83 -4.42 -6.64 10.28
C SER A 83 -3.90 -6.29 8.87
N LEU A 84 -3.36 -5.09 8.68
CA LEU A 84 -2.77 -4.68 7.41
C LEU A 84 -1.53 -5.52 7.05
N THR A 85 -0.71 -5.83 8.04
CA THR A 85 0.46 -6.72 7.87
C THR A 85 0.02 -8.11 7.44
N PHE A 86 -0.98 -8.69 8.13
CA PHE A 86 -1.48 -10.01 7.77
C PHE A 86 -2.19 -10.03 6.40
N VAL A 87 -2.87 -8.96 6.01
CA VAL A 87 -3.42 -8.85 4.64
C VAL A 87 -2.29 -8.83 3.61
N GLY A 88 -1.18 -8.15 3.88
CA GLY A 88 0.01 -8.22 3.02
C GLY A 88 0.55 -9.66 2.92
N PHE A 89 0.59 -10.39 4.04
CA PHE A 89 1.00 -11.80 4.05
C PHE A 89 0.05 -12.68 3.25
N ASP A 90 -1.26 -12.52 3.45
CA ASP A 90 -2.30 -13.33 2.82
C ASP A 90 -2.44 -13.05 1.32
N LEU A 91 -2.45 -11.79 0.87
CA LEU A 91 -2.68 -11.45 -0.53
C LEU A 91 -1.43 -11.47 -1.40
N LEU A 92 -0.29 -11.05 -0.84
CA LEU A 92 0.89 -10.75 -1.64
C LEU A 92 2.05 -11.69 -1.32
N MET A 93 2.35 -11.92 -0.05
CA MET A 93 3.44 -12.84 0.32
C MET A 93 3.08 -14.29 -0.03
N SER A 94 1.83 -14.69 0.17
CA SER A 94 1.38 -16.07 -0.08
C SER A 94 1.34 -16.46 -1.56
N LEU A 95 1.52 -15.51 -2.49
CA LEU A 95 1.70 -15.80 -3.92
C LEU A 95 2.96 -16.65 -4.17
N ASP A 96 3.98 -16.45 -3.33
CA ASP A 96 5.20 -17.26 -3.30
C ASP A 96 5.35 -17.84 -1.89
N PRO A 97 4.73 -19.00 -1.60
CA PRO A 97 4.66 -19.55 -0.25
C PRO A 97 6.00 -20.05 0.28
N HIS A 98 7.03 -20.17 -0.55
CA HIS A 98 8.40 -20.50 -0.12
C HIS A 98 9.12 -19.29 0.47
N TRP A 99 8.77 -18.10 0.00
CA TRP A 99 9.35 -16.85 0.46
C TRP A 99 8.67 -16.31 1.74
N TYR A 100 9.44 -15.63 2.58
CA TYR A 100 8.93 -14.93 3.75
C TYR A 100 9.81 -13.74 4.11
N SER A 101 9.20 -12.69 4.66
CA SER A 101 9.94 -11.53 5.16
C SER A 101 9.12 -10.76 6.18
N THR A 102 9.68 -10.55 7.37
CA THR A 102 9.01 -9.80 8.46
C THR A 102 8.81 -8.32 8.11
N MET A 103 9.75 -7.73 7.35
CA MET A 103 9.68 -6.33 6.90
C MET A 103 8.57 -6.09 5.86
N PHE A 104 8.06 -7.14 5.23
CA PHE A 104 7.07 -7.03 4.16
C PHE A 104 5.74 -6.41 4.63
N GLY A 105 5.33 -6.64 5.89
CA GLY A 105 4.16 -5.98 6.46
C GLY A 105 4.29 -4.45 6.49
N VAL A 106 5.45 -3.97 6.95
CA VAL A 106 5.76 -2.53 7.02
C VAL A 106 5.96 -1.94 5.62
N TYR A 107 6.48 -2.75 4.68
CA TYR A 107 6.60 -2.37 3.27
C TYR A 107 5.22 -2.04 2.68
N ILE A 108 4.25 -2.94 2.83
CA ILE A 108 2.88 -2.73 2.35
C ILE A 108 2.21 -1.54 3.03
N PHE A 109 2.39 -1.40 4.35
CA PHE A 109 1.90 -0.22 5.08
C PHE A 109 2.48 1.09 4.53
N SER A 110 3.80 1.18 4.41
CA SER A 110 4.48 2.40 3.97
C SER A 110 4.04 2.85 2.58
N GLY A 111 3.90 1.89 1.65
CA GLY A 111 3.39 2.14 0.30
C GLY A 111 1.92 2.59 0.32
N SER A 112 1.07 1.89 1.07
CA SER A 112 -0.36 2.18 1.14
C SER A 112 -0.63 3.55 1.74
N PHE A 113 0.08 3.91 2.82
CA PHE A 113 -0.07 5.21 3.47
C PHE A 113 0.45 6.36 2.61
N LEU A 114 1.55 6.17 1.88
CA LEU A 114 2.06 7.15 0.92
C LEU A 114 1.04 7.45 -0.19
N VAL A 115 0.37 6.41 -0.72
CA VAL A 115 -0.70 6.56 -1.72
C VAL A 115 -1.92 7.24 -1.14
N PHE A 116 -2.31 6.90 0.09
CA PHE A 116 -3.38 7.58 0.80
C PHE A 116 -3.12 9.09 0.91
N LEU A 117 -1.91 9.49 1.33
CA LEU A 117 -1.51 10.91 1.36
C LEU A 117 -1.55 11.56 -0.02
N ALA A 118 -1.15 10.82 -1.07
CA ALA A 118 -1.17 11.33 -2.44
C ALA A 118 -2.61 11.56 -2.93
N VAL A 119 -3.50 10.61 -2.70
CA VAL A 119 -4.93 10.72 -3.03
C VAL A 119 -5.59 11.85 -2.25
N LEU A 120 -5.35 11.93 -0.93
CA LEU A 120 -5.87 13.01 -0.08
C LEU A 120 -5.44 14.39 -0.61
N THR A 121 -4.14 14.55 -0.89
CA THR A 121 -3.59 15.81 -1.40
C THR A 121 -4.14 16.15 -2.78
N PHE A 122 -4.26 15.16 -3.67
CA PHE A 122 -4.85 15.35 -4.99
C PHE A 122 -6.32 15.80 -4.92
N THR A 123 -7.12 15.13 -4.08
CA THR A 123 -8.55 15.46 -3.89
C THR A 123 -8.72 16.87 -3.34
N LEU A 124 -7.92 17.28 -2.35
CA LEU A 124 -7.97 18.65 -1.80
C LEU A 124 -7.65 19.70 -2.86
N ILE A 125 -6.59 19.48 -3.66
CA ILE A 125 -6.25 20.38 -4.77
C ILE A 125 -7.40 20.42 -5.78
N ARG A 126 -7.99 19.28 -6.13
CA ARG A 126 -9.06 19.21 -7.13
C ARG A 126 -10.34 19.93 -6.68
N LEU A 127 -10.72 19.77 -5.42
CA LEU A 127 -11.87 20.46 -4.82
C LEU A 127 -11.63 21.98 -4.71
N GLN A 128 -10.40 22.40 -4.41
CA GLN A 128 -10.04 23.82 -4.43
C GLN A 128 -10.03 24.40 -5.84
N ASP A 129 -9.51 23.67 -6.84
CA ASP A 129 -9.58 24.05 -8.26
C ASP A 129 -11.03 24.25 -8.74
N GLN A 130 -12.01 23.55 -8.14
CA GLN A 130 -13.45 23.68 -8.41
C GLN A 130 -14.14 24.79 -7.61
N GLY A 131 -13.43 25.42 -6.67
CA GLY A 131 -13.92 26.52 -5.86
C GLY A 131 -14.58 26.14 -4.53
N TYR A 132 -14.73 24.85 -4.22
CA TYR A 132 -15.38 24.40 -2.98
C TYR A 132 -14.59 24.72 -1.70
N LEU A 133 -13.25 24.84 -1.80
CA LEU A 133 -12.35 25.02 -0.65
C LEU A 133 -11.62 26.37 -0.65
N ASN A 134 -12.10 27.34 -1.43
CA ASN A 134 -11.50 28.67 -1.51
C ASN A 134 -11.62 29.40 -0.17
N GLY A 135 -10.51 29.92 0.34
CA GLY A 135 -10.45 30.61 1.62
C GLY A 135 -10.39 29.70 2.86
N ILE A 136 -10.63 28.40 2.70
CA ILE A 136 -10.56 27.41 3.79
C ILE A 136 -9.17 26.76 3.82
N VAL A 137 -8.70 26.26 2.68
CA VAL A 137 -7.39 25.58 2.58
C VAL A 137 -6.31 26.58 2.18
N SER A 138 -5.40 26.83 3.10
CA SER A 138 -4.25 27.73 2.90
C SER A 138 -3.02 27.02 2.31
N LYS A 139 -2.04 27.81 1.86
CA LYS A 139 -0.73 27.28 1.39
C LYS A 139 0.04 26.50 2.47
N GLU A 140 -0.22 26.76 3.75
CA GLU A 140 0.45 26.05 4.85
C GLU A 140 -0.06 24.62 4.97
N HIS A 141 -1.34 24.37 4.70
CA HIS A 141 -1.88 23.00 4.67
C HIS A 141 -1.19 22.16 3.58
N TYR A 142 -1.00 22.71 2.38
CA TYR A 142 -0.28 22.03 1.31
C TYR A 142 1.21 21.84 1.63
N HIS A 143 1.82 22.81 2.32
CA HIS A 143 3.19 22.67 2.78
C HIS A 143 3.34 21.48 3.74
N ASP A 144 2.41 21.32 4.67
CA ASP A 144 2.41 20.20 5.62
C ASP A 144 2.10 18.87 4.94
N LEU A 145 1.14 18.81 4.02
CA LEU A 145 0.91 17.63 3.18
C LEU A 145 2.15 17.26 2.35
N GLY A 146 2.85 18.26 1.80
CA GLY A 146 4.12 18.06 1.10
C GLY A 146 5.24 17.54 2.01
N LYS A 147 5.26 17.91 3.30
CA LYS A 147 6.18 17.30 4.29
C LYS A 147 5.82 15.85 4.55
N TYR A 148 4.53 15.53 4.72
CA TYR A 148 4.09 14.15 4.93
C TYR A 148 4.43 13.26 3.73
N LEU A 149 4.13 13.71 2.51
CA LEU A 149 4.51 13.00 1.27
C LEU A 149 6.02 12.75 1.22
N PHE A 150 6.83 13.78 1.46
CA PHE A 150 8.28 13.64 1.47
C PHE A 150 8.78 12.67 2.57
N ALA A 151 8.27 12.82 3.80
CA ALA A 151 8.65 11.97 4.91
C ALA A 151 8.32 10.49 4.64
N PHE A 152 7.14 10.21 4.09
CA PHE A 152 6.74 8.85 3.75
C PHE A 152 7.44 8.29 2.50
N THR A 153 7.87 9.13 1.55
CA THR A 153 8.79 8.72 0.48
C THR A 153 10.12 8.24 1.06
N VAL A 154 10.71 8.99 1.99
CA VAL A 154 11.98 8.61 2.65
C VAL A 154 11.78 7.36 3.51
N PHE A 155 10.68 7.29 4.27
CA PHE A 155 10.34 6.13 5.09
C PHE A 155 10.18 4.87 4.23
N TYR A 156 9.44 4.94 3.11
CA TYR A 156 9.33 3.83 2.17
C TYR A 156 10.71 3.39 1.65
N CYS A 157 11.56 4.33 1.22
CA CYS A 157 12.90 4.00 0.75
C CYS A 157 13.75 3.32 1.82
N TYR A 158 13.63 3.75 3.08
CA TYR A 158 14.30 3.11 4.20
C TYR A 158 13.82 1.66 4.36
N ILE A 159 12.51 1.41 4.37
CA ILE A 159 11.96 0.06 4.56
C ILE A 159 12.32 -0.85 3.37
N ALA A 160 12.11 -0.38 2.14
CA ALA A 160 12.45 -1.12 0.93
C ALA A 160 13.96 -1.42 0.85
N GLY A 161 14.79 -0.42 1.13
CA GLY A 161 16.25 -0.55 1.14
C GLY A 161 16.74 -1.49 2.25
N ALA A 162 16.18 -1.40 3.45
CA ALA A 162 16.52 -2.29 4.56
C ALA A 162 16.14 -3.74 4.26
N GLN A 163 14.94 -3.97 3.71
CA GLN A 163 14.50 -5.31 3.32
C GLN A 163 15.45 -5.92 2.27
N PHE A 164 15.78 -5.18 1.21
CA PHE A 164 16.73 -5.63 0.20
C PHE A 164 18.12 -5.90 0.81
N TYR A 165 18.63 -4.97 1.63
CA TYR A 165 19.96 -5.09 2.22
C TYR A 165 20.10 -6.33 3.11
N PHE A 166 19.13 -6.61 3.99
CA PHE A 166 19.21 -7.78 4.87
C PHE A 166 19.15 -9.11 4.11
N ILE A 167 18.31 -9.20 3.08
CA ILE A 167 18.20 -10.41 2.25
C ILE A 167 19.47 -10.60 1.43
N TRP A 168 19.97 -9.54 0.80
CA TRP A 168 21.22 -9.59 0.03
C TRP A 168 22.43 -9.92 0.91
N TYR A 169 22.51 -9.34 2.11
CA TYR A 169 23.62 -9.54 3.03
C TYR A 169 23.64 -10.96 3.63
N SER A 170 22.47 -11.48 4.02
CA SER A 170 22.37 -12.83 4.61
C SER A 170 22.50 -13.93 3.55
N ASN A 171 22.14 -13.61 2.30
CA ASN A 171 22.24 -14.48 1.13
C ASN A 171 21.65 -15.89 1.33
N LEU A 172 20.52 -15.97 2.03
CA LEU A 172 19.77 -17.22 2.20
C LEU A 172 19.07 -17.58 0.89
N PRO A 173 19.22 -18.80 0.35
CA PRO A 173 18.63 -19.20 -0.92
C PRO A 173 17.11 -18.96 -0.99
N GLU A 174 16.40 -19.28 0.08
CA GLU A 174 14.93 -19.18 0.18
C GLU A 174 14.44 -17.73 0.03
N GLU A 175 15.21 -16.77 0.53
CA GLU A 175 14.84 -15.34 0.50
C GLU A 175 15.36 -14.63 -0.77
N THR A 176 16.51 -15.05 -1.27
CA THR A 176 17.20 -14.40 -2.40
C THR A 176 16.59 -14.72 -3.76
N ILE A 177 16.04 -15.92 -3.96
CA ILE A 177 15.40 -16.33 -5.22
C ILE A 177 14.28 -15.36 -5.62
N TRP A 178 13.53 -14.86 -4.64
CA TRP A 178 12.47 -13.87 -4.88
C TRP A 178 13.00 -12.57 -5.50
N TYR A 179 14.14 -12.05 -5.02
CA TYR A 179 14.78 -10.89 -5.64
C TYR A 179 15.48 -11.24 -6.96
N LEU A 180 15.99 -12.45 -7.11
CA LEU A 180 16.63 -12.91 -8.34
C LEU A 180 15.64 -12.91 -9.52
N HIS A 181 14.43 -13.43 -9.33
CA HIS A 181 13.36 -13.36 -10.34
C HIS A 181 13.04 -11.93 -10.76
N ARG A 182 13.29 -10.95 -9.88
CA ARG A 182 13.05 -9.51 -10.11
C ARG A 182 14.29 -8.75 -10.59
N TRP A 183 15.43 -9.43 -10.72
CA TRP A 183 16.70 -8.85 -11.18
C TRP A 183 17.19 -9.44 -12.51
N VAL A 184 16.43 -10.38 -13.08
CA VAL A 184 16.68 -11.02 -14.37
C VAL A 184 15.72 -10.46 -15.44
N GLY A 185 16.14 -10.48 -16.70
CA GLY A 185 15.31 -10.08 -17.84
C GLY A 185 14.85 -8.62 -17.78
N THR A 186 13.63 -8.36 -18.26
CA THR A 186 13.03 -7.02 -18.25
C THR A 186 12.62 -6.55 -16.85
N TRP A 187 12.47 -7.45 -15.88
CA TRP A 187 12.14 -7.10 -14.50
C TRP A 187 13.21 -6.26 -13.83
N LYS A 188 14.48 -6.41 -14.25
CA LYS A 188 15.57 -5.52 -13.84
C LYS A 188 15.28 -4.06 -14.17
N VAL A 189 14.71 -3.79 -15.35
CA VAL A 189 14.36 -2.42 -15.76
C VAL A 189 13.28 -1.85 -14.85
N ALA A 190 12.26 -2.64 -14.52
CA ALA A 190 11.21 -2.25 -13.56
C ALA A 190 11.78 -1.99 -12.16
N SER A 191 12.67 -2.85 -11.66
CA SER A 191 13.36 -2.68 -10.37
C SER A 191 14.14 -1.37 -10.31
N VAL A 192 14.92 -1.06 -11.35
CA VAL A 192 15.67 0.20 -11.45
C VAL A 192 14.69 1.38 -11.53
N LEU A 193 13.65 1.28 -12.35
CA LEU A 193 12.65 2.33 -12.49
C LEU A 193 11.92 2.63 -11.17
N LEU A 194 11.69 1.63 -10.31
CA LEU A 194 11.14 1.83 -8.97
C LEU A 194 12.10 2.61 -8.06
N ILE A 195 13.40 2.31 -8.09
CA ILE A 195 14.40 3.04 -7.30
C ILE A 195 14.39 4.53 -7.69
N PHE A 196 14.49 4.82 -8.99
CA PHE A 196 14.51 6.21 -9.46
C PHE A 196 13.14 6.88 -9.35
N GLY A 197 12.08 6.19 -9.76
CA GLY A 197 10.74 6.75 -9.87
C GLY A 197 10.02 6.87 -8.54
N LYS A 198 10.17 5.92 -7.63
CA LYS A 198 9.43 5.91 -6.36
C LYS A 198 10.16 6.66 -5.24
N PHE A 199 11.50 6.69 -5.30
CA PHE A 199 12.32 7.42 -4.34
C PHE A 199 12.95 8.69 -4.94
N MET A 200 13.85 8.58 -5.91
CA MET A 200 14.68 9.74 -6.31
C MET A 200 13.86 10.91 -6.88
N VAL A 201 12.91 10.64 -7.77
CA VAL A 201 12.07 11.69 -8.38
C VAL A 201 11.23 12.42 -7.31
N PRO A 202 10.44 11.74 -6.45
CA PRO A 202 9.72 12.41 -5.37
C PRO A 202 10.66 13.06 -4.34
N PHE A 203 11.81 12.45 -4.03
CA PHE A 203 12.78 13.00 -3.09
C PHE A 203 13.30 14.37 -3.56
N PHE A 204 13.88 14.44 -4.77
CA PHE A 204 14.46 15.69 -5.28
C PHE A 204 13.39 16.74 -5.61
N THR A 205 12.19 16.32 -5.97
CA THR A 205 11.10 17.27 -6.22
C THR A 205 10.55 17.84 -4.92
N LEU A 206 10.30 17.00 -3.91
CA LEU A 206 9.65 17.40 -2.67
C LEU A 206 10.62 17.92 -1.61
N VAL A 207 11.94 17.76 -1.73
CA VAL A 207 12.89 18.29 -0.73
C VAL A 207 12.74 19.79 -0.54
N PHE A 208 12.56 20.54 -1.63
CA PHE A 208 12.51 22.00 -1.60
C PHE A 208 11.19 22.53 -1.03
N ARG A 209 11.29 23.54 -0.17
CA ARG A 209 10.13 24.26 0.39
C ARG A 209 9.24 24.86 -0.69
N ALA A 210 9.82 25.40 -1.76
CA ALA A 210 9.08 26.02 -2.84
C ALA A 210 8.16 25.02 -3.56
N SER A 211 8.68 23.82 -3.86
CA SER A 211 7.92 22.73 -4.48
C SER A 211 6.72 22.31 -3.62
N LYS A 212 6.93 22.14 -2.30
CA LYS A 212 5.89 21.75 -1.34
C LYS A 212 4.77 22.80 -1.19
N ARG A 213 4.97 24.05 -1.62
CA ARG A 213 3.95 25.12 -1.57
C ARG A 213 3.30 25.39 -2.93
N ASN A 214 3.79 24.74 -3.98
CA ASN A 214 3.28 24.91 -5.34
C ASN A 214 2.26 23.80 -5.65
N THR A 215 0.99 24.18 -5.76
CA THR A 215 -0.12 23.24 -6.00
C THR A 215 0.01 22.51 -7.34
N LYS A 216 0.60 23.14 -8.38
CA LYS A 216 0.84 22.48 -9.67
C LYS A 216 1.86 21.34 -9.55
N VAL A 217 2.95 21.59 -8.81
CA VAL A 217 3.99 20.58 -8.55
C VAL A 217 3.43 19.45 -7.69
N LEU A 218 2.71 19.78 -6.61
CA LEU A 218 2.08 18.77 -5.76
C LEU A 218 1.08 17.92 -6.55
N LYS A 219 0.23 18.51 -7.38
CA LYS A 219 -0.74 17.79 -8.22
C LYS A 219 -0.07 16.82 -9.20
N GLY A 220 1.02 17.25 -9.84
CA GLY A 220 1.81 16.36 -10.69
C GLY A 220 2.45 15.22 -9.89
N MET A 221 2.95 15.54 -8.70
CA MET A 221 3.64 14.55 -7.86
C MET A 221 2.71 13.54 -7.22
N THR A 222 1.50 13.91 -6.84
CA THR A 222 0.52 12.96 -6.31
C THR A 222 0.11 11.95 -7.36
N LEU A 223 -0.14 12.38 -8.61
CA LEU A 223 -0.41 11.49 -9.74
C LEU A 223 0.78 10.57 -10.04
N TRP A 224 2.00 11.11 -10.02
CA TRP A 224 3.21 10.31 -10.20
C TRP A 224 3.37 9.24 -9.12
N ILE A 225 3.16 9.59 -7.84
CA ILE A 225 3.23 8.65 -6.71
C ILE A 225 2.20 7.52 -6.87
N ILE A 226 0.98 7.84 -7.30
CA ILE A 226 -0.05 6.82 -7.56
C ILE A 226 0.37 5.90 -8.71
N ALA A 227 0.85 6.46 -9.82
CA ALA A 227 1.28 5.68 -10.98
C ALA A 227 2.48 4.78 -10.68
N ILE A 228 3.50 5.28 -9.97
CA ILE A 228 4.67 4.47 -9.62
C ILE A 228 4.35 3.43 -8.55
N HIS A 229 3.37 3.70 -7.67
CA HIS A 229 2.92 2.69 -6.72
C HIS A 229 2.15 1.55 -7.41
N TYR A 230 1.40 1.84 -8.48
CA TYR A 230 0.83 0.76 -9.31
C TYR A 230 1.93 -0.14 -9.88
N LEU A 231 2.99 0.45 -10.42
CA LEU A 231 4.14 -0.33 -10.89
C LEU A 231 4.78 -1.15 -9.77
N ASP A 232 4.85 -0.62 -8.55
CA ASP A 232 5.38 -1.33 -7.39
C ASP A 232 4.54 -2.58 -7.06
N ILE A 233 3.21 -2.45 -7.00
CA ILE A 233 2.34 -3.61 -6.79
C ILE A 233 2.45 -4.61 -7.94
N HIS A 234 2.54 -4.12 -9.19
CA HIS A 234 2.77 -4.98 -10.36
C HIS A 234 4.11 -5.74 -10.26
N TRP A 235 5.17 -5.08 -9.79
CA TRP A 235 6.49 -5.67 -9.55
C TRP A 235 6.50 -6.69 -8.40
N ILE A 236 5.62 -6.54 -7.40
CA ILE A 236 5.45 -7.55 -6.34
C ILE A 236 4.73 -8.78 -6.90
N VAL A 237 3.64 -8.60 -7.65
CA VAL A 237 2.71 -9.68 -8.02
C VAL A 237 3.14 -10.41 -9.29
N MET A 238 3.37 -9.72 -10.40
CA MET A 238 3.47 -10.36 -11.71
C MET A 238 4.69 -11.29 -11.91
N PRO A 239 5.86 -11.06 -11.27
CA PRO A 239 6.97 -11.99 -11.40
C PRO A 239 6.69 -13.40 -10.84
N THR A 240 5.63 -13.59 -10.05
CA THR A 240 5.22 -14.94 -9.58
C THR A 240 4.44 -15.73 -10.63
N ILE A 241 3.96 -15.07 -11.69
CA ILE A 241 3.20 -15.68 -12.80
C ILE A 241 4.04 -15.67 -14.08
N HIS A 242 4.74 -14.55 -14.34
CA HIS A 242 5.56 -14.34 -15.53
C HIS A 242 7.01 -14.05 -15.13
N HIS A 243 7.83 -15.10 -15.03
CA HIS A 243 9.19 -15.01 -14.53
C HIS A 243 10.15 -14.26 -15.48
N ASP A 244 9.97 -14.39 -16.80
CA ASP A 244 10.99 -13.96 -17.77
C ASP A 244 10.80 -12.51 -18.26
N ASN A 245 9.55 -12.07 -18.42
CA ASN A 245 9.24 -10.79 -19.06
C ASN A 245 8.14 -9.99 -18.34
N VAL A 246 8.26 -8.66 -18.41
CA VAL A 246 7.23 -7.72 -17.96
C VAL A 246 6.11 -7.74 -18.98
N HIS A 247 4.95 -8.24 -18.58
CA HIS A 247 3.74 -8.20 -19.38
C HIS A 247 2.76 -7.22 -18.76
N LEU A 248 2.61 -6.06 -19.40
CA LEU A 248 1.54 -5.12 -19.10
C LEU A 248 0.39 -5.39 -20.08
N GLY A 249 -0.58 -6.17 -19.63
CA GLY A 249 -1.79 -6.45 -20.41
C GLY A 249 -2.75 -5.27 -20.39
N ALA A 250 -3.54 -5.12 -21.46
CA ALA A 250 -4.64 -4.16 -21.47
C ALA A 250 -5.63 -4.43 -20.31
N TYR A 251 -5.82 -5.70 -19.96
CA TYR A 251 -6.62 -6.11 -18.81
C TYR A 251 -6.11 -5.55 -17.47
N ASP A 252 -4.79 -5.42 -17.28
CA ASP A 252 -4.21 -4.91 -16.03
C ASP A 252 -4.52 -3.41 -15.85
N LEU A 253 -4.53 -2.66 -16.95
CA LEU A 253 -4.90 -1.24 -16.95
C LEU A 253 -6.41 -1.05 -16.81
N PHE A 254 -7.22 -1.83 -17.53
CA PHE A 254 -8.68 -1.71 -17.45
C PHE A 254 -9.23 -2.12 -16.09
N THR A 255 -8.68 -3.15 -15.46
CA THR A 255 -9.07 -3.54 -14.10
C THR A 255 -8.70 -2.45 -13.09
N MET A 256 -7.49 -1.89 -13.16
CA MET A 256 -7.08 -0.77 -12.32
C MET A 256 -8.01 0.44 -12.50
N LEU A 257 -8.28 0.84 -13.73
CA LEU A 257 -9.19 1.95 -14.04
C LEU A 257 -10.61 1.66 -13.57
N GLY A 258 -11.10 0.43 -13.76
CA GLY A 258 -12.41 -0.01 -13.30
C GLY A 258 -12.57 0.12 -11.78
N PHE A 259 -11.61 -0.39 -11.00
CA PHE A 259 -11.62 -0.24 -9.54
C PHE A 259 -11.48 1.22 -9.11
N THR A 260 -10.67 2.01 -9.81
CA THR A 260 -10.52 3.45 -9.54
C THR A 260 -11.84 4.18 -9.76
N LEU A 261 -12.57 3.87 -10.85
CA LEU A 261 -13.87 4.47 -11.14
C LEU A 261 -14.93 4.07 -10.12
N VAL A 262 -14.96 2.81 -9.68
CA VAL A 262 -15.87 2.35 -8.61
C VAL A 262 -15.55 3.03 -7.28
N PHE A 263 -14.27 3.23 -6.97
CA PHE A 263 -13.84 3.91 -5.75
C PHE A 263 -14.24 5.39 -5.76
N VAL A 264 -14.00 6.10 -6.87
CA VAL A 264 -14.34 7.52 -7.01
C VAL A 264 -15.84 7.74 -7.15
N GLY A 265 -16.54 6.90 -7.90
CA GLY A 265 -17.97 7.06 -8.20
C GLY A 265 -18.92 6.80 -7.02
N LYS A 266 -18.42 6.31 -5.88
CA LYS A 266 -19.17 6.16 -4.63
C LYS A 266 -19.06 7.38 -3.70
N VAL A 267 -18.37 8.44 -4.12
CA VAL A 267 -18.31 9.76 -3.47
C VAL A 267 -19.33 10.68 -4.13
#